data_AF-A0A7Y0A4G5-F1
#
_entry.id   AF-A0A7Y0A4G5-F1
#
_cell.length_a   1.000
_cell.length_b   1.000
_cell.length_c   1.000
_cell.angle_alpha   90.00
_cell.angle_beta   90.00
_cell.angle_gamma   90.00
#
_symmetry.space_group_name_H-M   'P 1'
#
loop_
_entity.id
_entity.type
_entity.pdbx_description
1 polymer ?
#
loop_
_entity_poly.entity_id
_entity_poly.type
_entity_poly.pdbx_seq_one_letter_code
_entity_poly.pdbx_strand_id
1 'polypeptide(L)'
;MMKYFKISTALAFTALVLLFLYVEFAGRFIIGNSDKRMITHEIKTSEKLPENFTNFYNTLYPNALHENSWHTVLQLLIGQNARIKECPCKAAAFQLTPVLAINNKKSIDHFVVARYLERHYSQEECLSFNFSHFDFLENRKGISKLSQSLFKKDIKELQSIEIAEIVSLYENPVKNNRYRNPERAKTRAEYLNQVYINNLKNDK
;
A
#
# COMPACT_ATOMS: atom_id res chain seq x y z
N MET A 1 43.67 22.29 1.57
CA MET A 1 42.43 22.02 2.34
C MET A 1 41.17 22.19 1.48
N MET A 2 40.98 23.33 0.81
CA MET A 2 39.77 23.63 0.00
C MET A 2 39.56 22.73 -1.25
N LYS A 3 40.64 22.23 -1.88
CA LYS A 3 40.57 21.30 -3.04
C LYS A 3 40.02 19.92 -2.65
N TYR A 4 40.45 19.39 -1.50
CA TYR A 4 40.00 18.09 -0.98
C TYR A 4 38.54 18.13 -0.53
N PHE A 5 38.08 19.26 0.02
CA PHE A 5 36.69 19.48 0.36
C PHE A 5 35.77 19.42 -0.88
N LYS A 6 36.13 20.12 -1.97
CA LYS A 6 35.38 20.10 -3.23
C LYS A 6 35.30 18.70 -3.88
N ILE A 7 36.40 17.93 -3.81
CA ILE A 7 36.44 16.56 -4.31
C ILE A 7 35.52 15.66 -3.46
N SER A 8 35.60 15.78 -2.13
CA SER A 8 34.74 15.03 -1.21
C SER A 8 33.25 15.31 -1.45
N THR A 9 32.87 16.58 -1.61
CA THR A 9 31.48 16.95 -1.89
C THR A 9 30.99 16.41 -3.24
N ALA A 10 31.84 16.43 -4.28
CA ALA A 10 31.51 15.89 -5.59
C ALA A 10 31.34 14.36 -5.56
N LEU A 11 32.19 13.65 -4.82
CA LEU A 11 32.07 12.20 -4.62
C LEU A 11 30.79 11.83 -3.87
N ALA A 12 30.45 12.57 -2.81
CA ALA A 12 29.21 12.37 -2.07
C ALA A 12 27.97 12.57 -2.94
N PHE A 13 27.94 13.64 -3.74
CA PHE A 13 26.86 13.90 -4.69
C PHE A 13 26.73 12.78 -5.73
N THR A 14 27.86 12.35 -6.29
CA THR A 14 27.88 11.24 -7.28
C THR A 14 27.34 9.95 -6.66
N ALA A 15 27.74 9.63 -5.43
CA ALA A 15 27.24 8.47 -4.72
C ALA A 15 25.72 8.53 -4.46
N LEU A 16 25.18 9.70 -4.11
CA LEU A 16 23.74 9.90 -3.94
C LEU A 16 22.97 9.73 -5.24
N VAL A 17 23.50 10.25 -6.35
CA VAL A 17 22.89 10.06 -7.69
C VAL A 17 22.90 8.59 -8.08
N LEU A 18 24.02 7.88 -7.88
CA LEU A 18 24.10 6.44 -8.16
C LEU A 18 23.13 5.63 -7.28
N LEU A 19 23.00 5.98 -6.00
CA LEU A 19 22.04 5.35 -5.10
C LEU A 19 20.60 5.60 -5.55
N PHE A 20 20.26 6.83 -5.94
CA PHE A 20 18.94 7.16 -6.46
C PHE A 20 18.62 6.38 -7.74
N LEU A 21 19.57 6.31 -8.69
CA LEU A 21 19.41 5.54 -9.91
C LEU A 21 19.28 4.04 -9.63
N TYR A 22 20.04 3.51 -8.66
CA TYR A 22 19.87 2.13 -8.21
C TYR A 22 18.44 1.91 -7.70
N VAL A 23 17.96 2.75 -6.79
CA VAL A 23 16.61 2.62 -6.24
C VAL A 23 15.52 2.70 -7.32
N GLU A 24 15.67 3.61 -8.29
CA GLU A 24 14.68 3.81 -9.35
C GLU A 24 14.64 2.70 -10.40
N PHE A 25 15.77 2.06 -10.70
CA PHE A 25 15.92 1.21 -11.87
C PHE A 25 16.38 -0.22 -11.57
N ALA A 26 16.95 -0.50 -10.40
CA ALA A 26 17.49 -1.82 -10.07
C ALA A 26 16.44 -2.93 -10.13
N GLY A 27 15.16 -2.62 -9.88
CA GLY A 27 14.07 -3.60 -9.98
C GLY A 27 13.96 -4.24 -11.36
N ARG A 28 14.36 -3.53 -12.43
CA ARG A 28 14.41 -4.10 -13.78
C ARG A 28 15.45 -5.20 -13.93
N PHE A 29 16.50 -5.18 -13.13
CA PHE A 29 17.61 -6.14 -13.19
C PHE A 29 17.52 -7.21 -12.11
N ILE A 30 17.05 -6.85 -10.91
CA ILE A 30 16.96 -7.75 -9.76
C ILE A 30 15.76 -8.70 -9.88
N ILE A 31 14.63 -8.25 -10.46
CA ILE A 31 13.44 -9.08 -10.62
C ILE A 31 13.57 -9.90 -11.90
N GLY A 32 13.57 -11.23 -11.77
CA GLY A 32 13.63 -12.16 -12.88
C GLY A 32 12.44 -12.05 -13.83
N ASN A 33 12.60 -12.46 -15.09
CA ASN A 33 11.52 -12.32 -16.09
C ASN A 33 10.28 -13.17 -15.75
N SER A 34 10.46 -14.34 -15.12
CA SER A 34 9.36 -15.15 -14.58
C SER A 34 8.57 -14.37 -13.53
N ASP A 35 9.28 -13.74 -12.59
CA ASP A 35 8.71 -12.99 -11.49
C ASP A 35 7.97 -11.75 -12.00
N LYS A 36 8.53 -11.04 -12.99
CA LYS A 36 7.84 -9.91 -13.64
C LYS A 36 6.51 -10.35 -14.27
N ARG A 37 6.49 -11.51 -14.93
CA ARG A 37 5.25 -12.07 -15.51
C ARG A 37 4.26 -12.46 -14.42
N MET A 38 4.73 -13.09 -13.34
CA MET A 38 3.90 -13.42 -12.18
C MET A 38 3.30 -12.16 -11.56
N ILE A 39 4.10 -11.15 -11.24
CA ILE A 39 3.62 -9.86 -10.72
C ILE A 39 2.56 -9.25 -11.65
N THR A 40 2.83 -9.25 -12.96
CA THR A 40 1.89 -8.71 -13.94
C THR A 40 0.57 -9.47 -13.92
N HIS A 41 0.64 -10.81 -13.87
CA HIS A 41 -0.53 -11.67 -13.79
C HIS A 41 -1.32 -11.35 -12.52
N GLU A 42 -0.71 -11.51 -11.35
CA GLU A 42 -1.36 -11.29 -10.05
C GLU A 42 -2.03 -9.92 -9.95
N ILE A 43 -1.33 -8.83 -10.33
CA ILE A 43 -1.89 -7.48 -10.22
C ILE A 43 -2.99 -7.24 -11.26
N LYS A 44 -2.77 -7.59 -12.53
CA LYS A 44 -3.72 -7.26 -13.60
C LYS A 44 -4.96 -8.15 -13.61
N THR A 45 -4.89 -9.38 -13.06
CA THR A 45 -6.05 -10.28 -12.93
C THR A 45 -6.80 -10.11 -11.61
N SER A 46 -6.31 -9.27 -10.70
CA SER A 46 -7.00 -8.97 -9.45
C SER A 46 -8.37 -8.34 -9.72
N GLU A 47 -9.35 -8.69 -8.89
CA GLU A 47 -10.68 -8.09 -8.97
C GLU A 47 -10.59 -6.59 -8.70
N LYS A 48 -11.08 -5.79 -9.64
CA LYS A 48 -11.03 -4.33 -9.51
C LYS A 48 -11.99 -3.88 -8.43
N LEU A 49 -11.49 -3.06 -7.51
CA LEU A 49 -12.33 -2.44 -6.50
C LEU A 49 -13.33 -1.46 -7.16
N PRO A 50 -14.60 -1.47 -6.76
CA PRO A 50 -15.59 -0.52 -7.26
C PRO A 50 -15.33 0.89 -6.72
N GLU A 51 -15.87 1.88 -7.43
CA GLU A 51 -15.62 3.31 -7.19
C GLU A 51 -16.00 3.75 -5.77
N ASN A 52 -17.09 3.23 -5.20
CA ASN A 52 -17.50 3.54 -3.83
C ASN A 52 -16.39 3.17 -2.81
N PHE A 53 -15.68 2.06 -3.04
CA PHE A 53 -14.61 1.60 -2.18
C PHE A 53 -13.33 2.41 -2.39
N THR A 54 -12.93 2.64 -3.64
CA THR A 54 -11.72 3.43 -3.95
C THR A 54 -11.87 4.87 -3.50
N ASN A 55 -13.03 5.49 -3.72
CA ASN A 55 -13.34 6.84 -3.25
C ASN A 55 -13.32 6.90 -1.72
N PHE A 56 -13.97 5.96 -1.04
CA PHE A 56 -13.90 5.87 0.43
C PHE A 56 -12.44 5.78 0.92
N TYR A 57 -11.64 4.92 0.31
CA TYR A 57 -10.25 4.72 0.70
C TYR A 57 -9.40 5.98 0.51
N ASN A 58 -9.55 6.68 -0.64
CA ASN A 58 -8.81 7.91 -0.93
C ASN A 58 -9.22 9.06 -0.02
N THR A 59 -10.52 9.19 0.29
CA THR A 59 -11.00 10.18 1.25
C THR A 59 -10.52 9.86 2.67
N LEU A 60 -10.49 8.59 3.07
CA LEU A 60 -10.01 8.17 4.39
C LEU A 60 -8.50 8.40 4.56
N TYR A 61 -7.72 8.12 3.51
CA TYR A 61 -6.27 8.31 3.48
C TYR A 61 -5.88 9.23 2.31
N PRO A 62 -5.90 10.56 2.51
CA PRO A 62 -5.58 11.52 1.47
C PRO A 62 -4.24 11.23 0.81
N ASN A 63 -4.21 11.35 -0.52
CA ASN A 63 -3.07 11.11 -1.40
C ASN A 63 -2.59 9.66 -1.47
N ALA A 64 -3.20 8.69 -0.79
CA ALA A 64 -2.75 7.30 -0.82
C ALA A 64 -2.81 6.70 -2.24
N LEU A 65 -3.74 7.15 -3.09
CA LEU A 65 -3.90 6.66 -4.46
C LEU A 65 -3.09 7.45 -5.51
N HIS A 66 -2.43 8.54 -5.11
CA HIS A 66 -1.69 9.41 -6.04
C HIS A 66 -0.19 9.44 -5.74
N GLU A 67 0.18 9.34 -4.47
CA GLU A 67 1.55 9.47 -4.03
C GLU A 67 2.30 8.15 -4.11
N ASN A 68 3.62 8.25 -4.13
CA ASN A 68 4.52 7.11 -4.20
C ASN A 68 5.41 7.02 -2.97
N SER A 69 6.22 5.98 -2.91
CA SER A 69 7.07 5.68 -1.76
C SER A 69 8.07 6.80 -1.41
N TRP A 70 8.46 7.66 -2.36
CA TRP A 70 9.31 8.81 -2.07
C TRP A 70 8.61 9.90 -1.28
N HIS A 71 7.29 10.05 -1.41
CA HIS A 71 6.56 11.03 -0.63
C HIS A 71 6.71 10.74 0.87
N THR A 72 6.54 9.47 1.25
CA THR A 72 6.74 9.02 2.63
C THR A 72 8.18 9.26 3.10
N VAL A 73 9.18 8.98 2.25
CA VAL A 73 10.59 9.23 2.58
C VAL A 73 10.85 10.73 2.80
N LEU A 74 10.34 11.59 1.91
CA LEU A 74 10.50 13.03 2.02
C LEU A 74 9.87 13.58 3.30
N GLN A 75 8.66 13.14 3.65
CA GLN A 75 7.98 13.56 4.87
C GLN A 75 8.74 13.15 6.14
N LEU A 76 9.28 11.93 6.17
CA LEU A 76 10.14 11.46 7.26
C LEU A 76 11.40 12.33 7.41
N LEU A 77 12.02 12.73 6.30
CA LEU A 77 13.21 13.59 6.31
C LEU A 77 12.91 15.00 6.80
N ILE A 78 11.74 15.55 6.49
CA ILE A 78 11.31 16.89 6.93
C ILE A 78 10.87 16.87 8.41
N GLY A 79 10.85 15.71 9.07
CA GLY A 79 10.43 15.59 10.46
C GLY A 79 8.92 15.77 10.67
N GLN A 80 8.13 15.63 9.60
CA GLN A 80 6.68 15.66 9.72
C GLN A 80 6.18 14.30 10.25
N ASN A 81 5.92 14.27 11.55
CA ASN A 81 5.13 13.22 12.19
C ASN A 81 3.66 13.38 11.80
N ALA A 82 3.23 12.74 10.73
CA ALA A 82 1.82 12.59 10.44
C ALA A 82 1.51 11.12 10.18
N ARG A 83 0.31 10.69 10.54
CA ARG A 83 -0.19 9.31 10.45
C ARG A 83 -0.39 8.91 8.98
N ILE A 84 0.69 8.89 8.20
CA ILE A 84 0.66 8.66 6.76
C ILE A 84 0.48 7.17 6.54
N LYS A 85 -0.60 6.83 5.83
CA LYS A 85 -0.81 5.47 5.35
C LYS A 85 0.16 5.22 4.20
N GLU A 86 0.84 4.08 4.22
CA GLU A 86 1.70 3.68 3.12
C GLU A 86 0.90 3.60 1.81
N CYS A 87 1.52 3.95 0.68
CA CYS A 87 0.88 3.82 -0.62
C CYS A 87 0.60 2.33 -0.94
N PRO A 88 -0.48 2.02 -1.67
CA PRO A 88 -0.86 0.65 -1.98
C PRO A 88 0.22 -0.19 -2.67
N CYS A 89 1.00 0.38 -3.59
CA CYS A 89 2.06 -0.36 -4.28
C CYS A 89 3.23 -0.72 -3.36
N LYS A 90 3.53 0.09 -2.33
CA LYS A 90 4.50 -0.31 -1.30
C LYS A 90 3.99 -1.50 -0.49
N ALA A 91 2.71 -1.50 -0.11
CA ALA A 91 2.10 -2.64 0.57
C ALA A 91 2.08 -3.90 -0.32
N ALA A 92 1.76 -3.75 -1.61
CA ALA A 92 1.81 -4.84 -2.59
C ALA A 92 3.23 -5.40 -2.73
N ALA A 93 4.24 -4.54 -2.75
CA ALA A 93 5.64 -4.97 -2.78
C ALA A 93 6.01 -5.81 -1.56
N PHE A 94 5.58 -5.42 -0.36
CA PHE A 94 5.80 -6.24 0.85
C PHE A 94 5.11 -7.60 0.77
N GLN A 95 3.92 -7.68 0.18
CA GLN A 95 3.21 -8.94 0.00
C GLN A 95 3.88 -9.83 -1.06
N LEU A 96 4.40 -9.25 -2.13
CA LEU A 96 5.00 -9.98 -3.25
C LEU A 96 6.45 -10.39 -2.98
N THR A 97 7.25 -9.55 -2.33
CA THR A 97 8.71 -9.77 -2.19
C THR A 97 9.09 -11.14 -1.59
N PRO A 98 8.38 -11.69 -0.58
CA PRO A 98 8.70 -13.01 -0.04
C PRO A 98 8.66 -14.14 -1.08
N VAL A 99 7.81 -14.04 -2.10
CA VAL A 99 7.67 -15.07 -3.15
C VAL A 99 8.58 -14.85 -4.35
N LEU A 100 9.25 -13.69 -4.46
CA LEU A 100 10.16 -13.40 -5.57
C LEU A 100 11.50 -14.13 -5.39
N ALA A 101 12.09 -14.56 -6.49
CA ALA A 101 13.40 -15.20 -6.56
C ALA A 101 14.55 -14.16 -6.49
N ILE A 102 14.48 -13.26 -5.50
CA ILE A 102 15.51 -12.25 -5.21
C ILE A 102 16.49 -12.83 -4.20
N ASN A 103 17.79 -12.75 -4.52
CA ASN A 103 18.89 -13.18 -3.67
C ASN A 103 19.09 -12.21 -2.49
N ASN A 104 19.34 -12.74 -1.29
CA ASN A 104 19.72 -11.96 -0.10
C ASN A 104 18.78 -10.77 0.20
N LYS A 105 17.47 -11.03 0.26
CA LYS A 105 16.41 -10.01 0.47
C LYS A 105 16.72 -9.12 1.68
N LYS A 106 16.92 -7.82 1.44
CA LYS A 106 17.13 -6.77 2.44
C LYS A 106 16.02 -5.72 2.36
N SER A 107 15.97 -4.83 3.35
CA SER A 107 14.99 -3.73 3.39
C SER A 107 15.02 -2.85 2.13
N ILE A 108 16.20 -2.64 1.54
CA ILE A 108 16.34 -1.88 0.30
C ILE A 108 15.67 -2.58 -0.89
N ASP A 109 15.63 -3.91 -0.92
CA ASP A 109 15.02 -4.65 -2.02
C ASP A 109 13.50 -4.52 -1.99
N HIS A 110 12.88 -4.48 -0.80
CA HIS A 110 11.46 -4.15 -0.68
C HIS A 110 11.14 -2.78 -1.29
N PHE A 111 12.00 -1.78 -1.04
CA PHE A 111 11.83 -0.45 -1.60
C PHE A 111 12.06 -0.44 -3.12
N VAL A 112 13.07 -1.16 -3.62
CA VAL A 112 13.30 -1.33 -5.06
C VAL A 112 12.13 -2.02 -5.75
N VAL A 113 11.53 -3.06 -5.14
CA VAL A 113 10.32 -3.71 -5.66
C VAL A 113 9.14 -2.74 -5.63
N ALA A 114 8.95 -1.96 -4.56
CA ALA A 114 7.92 -0.93 -4.50
C ALA A 114 8.07 0.10 -5.64
N ARG A 115 9.29 0.62 -5.86
CA ARG A 115 9.59 1.51 -6.99
C ARG A 115 9.35 0.85 -8.33
N TYR A 116 9.68 -0.44 -8.48
CA TYR A 116 9.34 -1.18 -9.69
C TYR A 116 7.82 -1.22 -9.90
N LEU A 117 7.02 -1.54 -8.88
CA LEU A 117 5.56 -1.58 -9.01
C LEU A 117 4.97 -0.20 -9.35
N GLU A 118 5.37 0.85 -8.64
CA GLU A 118 4.89 2.23 -8.84
C GLU A 118 5.19 2.79 -10.25
N ARG A 119 6.18 2.21 -10.95
CA ARG A 119 6.51 2.59 -12.33
C ARG A 119 5.73 1.83 -13.39
N HIS A 120 5.05 0.75 -13.04
CA HIS A 120 4.36 -0.14 -14.00
C HIS A 120 2.86 -0.30 -13.71
N TYR A 121 2.41 0.04 -12.51
CA TYR A 121 1.02 -0.11 -12.06
C TYR A 121 0.55 1.15 -11.34
N SER A 122 -0.76 1.43 -11.41
CA SER A 122 -1.36 2.49 -10.61
C SER A 122 -1.52 2.05 -9.14
N GLN A 123 -1.64 3.03 -8.23
CA GLN A 123 -1.93 2.72 -6.83
C GLN A 123 -3.29 2.01 -6.67
N GLU A 124 -4.26 2.29 -7.55
CA GLU A 124 -5.56 1.58 -7.56
C GLU A 124 -5.43 0.11 -7.95
N GLU A 125 -4.57 -0.21 -8.93
CA GLU A 125 -4.28 -1.59 -9.31
C GLU A 125 -3.60 -2.33 -8.16
N CYS A 126 -2.61 -1.70 -7.52
CA CYS A 126 -1.97 -2.25 -6.32
C CYS A 126 -2.94 -2.42 -5.14
N LEU A 127 -3.87 -1.47 -4.95
CA LEU A 127 -4.91 -1.56 -3.91
C LEU A 127 -5.85 -2.74 -4.19
N SER A 128 -6.28 -2.89 -5.45
CA SER A 128 -7.13 -4.00 -5.88
C SER A 128 -6.44 -5.34 -5.66
N PHE A 129 -5.14 -5.43 -5.99
CA PHE A 129 -4.31 -6.60 -5.68
C PHE A 129 -4.30 -6.92 -4.19
N ASN A 130 -4.00 -5.92 -3.35
CA ASN A 130 -3.93 -6.09 -1.91
C ASN A 130 -5.24 -6.65 -1.35
N PHE A 131 -6.37 -6.00 -1.65
CA PHE A 131 -7.68 -6.42 -1.11
C PHE A 131 -8.20 -7.72 -1.72
N SER A 132 -7.82 -8.06 -2.95
CA SER A 132 -8.18 -9.34 -3.59
C SER A 132 -7.42 -10.53 -3.00
N HIS A 133 -6.16 -10.32 -2.61
CA HIS A 133 -5.28 -11.40 -2.16
C HIS A 133 -5.12 -11.49 -0.65
N PHE A 134 -5.56 -10.47 0.09
CA PHE A 134 -5.46 -10.46 1.55
C PHE A 134 -6.29 -11.58 2.19
N ASP A 135 -5.72 -12.20 3.22
CA ASP A 135 -6.42 -13.17 4.06
C ASP A 135 -7.08 -12.45 5.23
N PHE A 136 -8.41 -12.30 5.16
CA PHE A 136 -9.21 -11.69 6.21
C PHE A 136 -9.60 -12.67 7.32
N LEU A 137 -8.88 -13.79 7.46
CA LEU A 137 -9.15 -14.86 8.40
C LEU A 137 -10.50 -15.55 8.13
N GLU A 138 -10.76 -16.64 8.85
CA GLU A 138 -12.00 -17.43 8.74
C GLU A 138 -12.30 -17.87 7.28
N ASN A 139 -11.25 -18.25 6.54
CA ASN A 139 -11.30 -18.69 5.14
C ASN A 139 -11.83 -17.64 4.14
N ARG A 140 -11.72 -16.36 4.48
CA ARG A 140 -12.15 -15.22 3.63
C ARG A 140 -10.94 -14.59 2.95
N LYS A 141 -10.39 -15.28 1.95
CA LYS A 141 -9.36 -14.70 1.08
C LYS A 141 -10.03 -13.79 0.04
N GLY A 142 -9.69 -12.51 0.08
CA GLY A 142 -10.22 -11.49 -0.82
C GLY A 142 -11.48 -10.79 -0.32
N ILE A 143 -11.60 -9.51 -0.68
CA ILE A 143 -12.68 -8.62 -0.25
C ILE A 143 -14.08 -9.10 -0.67
N SER A 144 -14.23 -9.74 -1.82
CA SER A 144 -15.55 -10.21 -2.29
C SER A 144 -16.09 -11.33 -1.41
N LYS A 145 -15.24 -12.29 -1.04
CA LYS A 145 -15.60 -13.33 -0.07
C LYS A 145 -15.88 -12.73 1.30
N LEU A 146 -15.10 -11.73 1.71
CA LEU A 146 -15.31 -11.03 2.97
C LEU A 146 -16.68 -10.33 3.00
N SER A 147 -17.00 -9.53 1.98
CA SER A 147 -18.25 -8.78 1.84
C SER A 147 -19.47 -9.69 1.91
N GLN A 148 -19.45 -10.78 1.13
CA GLN A 148 -20.53 -11.77 1.12
C GLN A 148 -20.63 -12.53 2.45
N SER A 149 -19.51 -12.78 3.14
CA SER A 149 -19.53 -13.43 4.44
C SER A 149 -20.06 -12.52 5.55
N LEU A 150 -19.68 -11.24 5.57
CA LEU A 150 -19.99 -10.32 6.66
C LEU A 150 -21.36 -9.68 6.51
N PHE A 151 -21.73 -9.29 5.28
CA PHE A 151 -22.83 -8.37 4.99
C PHE A 151 -23.85 -8.92 3.99
N LYS A 152 -23.55 -10.05 3.31
CA LYS A 152 -24.40 -10.62 2.24
C LYS A 152 -24.66 -9.64 1.09
N LYS A 153 -23.63 -8.86 0.72
CA LYS A 153 -23.67 -7.78 -0.27
C LYS A 153 -22.51 -7.85 -1.23
N ASP A 154 -22.72 -7.32 -2.44
CA ASP A 154 -21.63 -6.97 -3.34
C ASP A 154 -20.89 -5.72 -2.82
N ILE A 155 -19.61 -5.59 -3.16
CA ILE A 155 -18.76 -4.48 -2.65
C ILE A 155 -19.33 -3.11 -3.02
N LYS A 156 -19.94 -3.00 -4.20
CA LYS A 156 -20.59 -1.78 -4.70
C LYS A 156 -21.81 -1.34 -3.88
N GLU A 157 -22.38 -2.23 -3.07
CA GLU A 157 -23.59 -2.02 -2.26
C GLU A 157 -23.24 -1.72 -0.79
N LEU A 158 -21.95 -1.76 -0.44
CA LEU A 158 -21.51 -1.53 0.92
C LEU A 158 -21.71 -0.07 1.32
N GLN A 159 -22.24 0.12 2.52
CA GLN A 159 -22.32 1.41 3.19
C GLN A 159 -20.95 1.82 3.73
N SER A 160 -20.74 3.12 3.96
CA SER A 160 -19.44 3.64 4.41
C SER A 160 -18.95 2.99 5.72
N ILE A 161 -19.86 2.66 6.65
CA ILE A 161 -19.51 1.96 7.89
C ILE A 161 -19.07 0.50 7.65
N GLU A 162 -19.65 -0.19 6.65
CA GLU A 162 -19.26 -1.56 6.28
C GLU A 162 -17.90 -1.56 5.57
N ILE A 163 -17.65 -0.56 4.71
CA ILE A 163 -16.33 -0.33 4.12
C ILE A 163 -15.30 -0.02 5.22
N ALA A 164 -15.65 0.81 6.20
CA ALA A 164 -14.80 1.12 7.34
C ALA A 164 -14.46 -0.12 8.17
N GLU A 165 -15.40 -1.05 8.35
CA GLU A 165 -15.16 -2.33 9.02
C GLU A 165 -14.17 -3.19 8.23
N ILE A 166 -14.33 -3.31 6.90
CA ILE A 166 -13.39 -4.03 6.03
C ILE A 166 -11.98 -3.41 6.09
N VAL A 167 -11.87 -2.09 5.97
CA VAL A 167 -10.59 -1.38 6.06
C VAL A 167 -9.97 -1.56 7.45
N SER A 168 -10.76 -1.51 8.52
CA SER A 168 -10.25 -1.77 9.88
C SER A 168 -9.69 -3.19 10.01
N LEU A 169 -10.35 -4.17 9.43
CA LEU A 169 -9.89 -5.56 9.43
C LEU A 169 -8.60 -5.70 8.60
N TYR A 170 -8.49 -5.01 7.47
CA TYR A 170 -7.27 -4.94 6.68
C TYR A 170 -6.10 -4.32 7.46
N GLU A 171 -6.34 -3.30 8.28
CA GLU A 171 -5.29 -2.70 9.13
C GLU A 171 -4.73 -3.65 10.17
N ASN A 172 -5.59 -4.48 10.78
CA ASN A 172 -5.17 -5.48 11.75
C ASN A 172 -6.20 -6.62 11.85
N PRO A 173 -5.99 -7.74 11.13
CA PRO A 173 -7.00 -8.78 11.00
C PRO A 173 -7.29 -9.50 12.30
N VAL A 174 -6.32 -9.58 13.23
CA VAL A 174 -6.51 -10.23 14.54
C VAL A 174 -7.21 -9.30 15.52
N LYS A 175 -6.70 -8.06 15.66
CA LYS A 175 -7.22 -7.12 16.66
C LYS A 175 -8.60 -6.58 16.31
N ASN A 176 -8.89 -6.42 15.02
CA ASN A 176 -10.15 -5.85 14.55
C ASN A 176 -11.12 -6.91 14.03
N ASN A 177 -10.90 -8.18 14.40
CA ASN A 177 -11.81 -9.28 14.08
C ASN A 177 -13.08 -9.19 14.95
N ARG A 178 -14.26 -9.04 14.35
CA ARG A 178 -15.53 -8.93 15.10
C ARG A 178 -15.91 -10.20 15.88
N TYR A 179 -15.43 -11.38 15.48
CA TYR A 179 -15.68 -12.64 16.17
C TYR A 179 -14.74 -12.84 17.37
N ARG A 180 -13.55 -12.25 17.34
CA ARG A 180 -12.57 -12.33 18.43
C ARG A 180 -12.65 -11.15 19.39
N ASN A 181 -12.84 -9.94 18.86
CA ASN A 181 -12.76 -8.66 19.57
C ASN A 181 -13.90 -7.71 19.12
N PRO A 182 -15.17 -8.02 19.40
CA PRO A 182 -16.33 -7.31 18.84
C PRO A 182 -16.35 -5.81 19.16
N GLU A 183 -16.15 -5.44 20.43
CA GLU A 183 -16.13 -4.02 20.87
C GLU A 183 -15.03 -3.22 20.16
N ARG A 184 -13.84 -3.82 20.03
CA ARG A 184 -12.71 -3.16 19.37
C ARG A 184 -12.95 -3.02 17.87
N ALA A 185 -13.46 -4.07 17.21
CA ALA A 185 -13.79 -4.05 15.79
C ALA A 185 -14.79 -2.93 15.49
N LYS A 186 -15.87 -2.86 16.27
CA LYS A 186 -16.89 -1.80 16.17
C LYS A 186 -16.28 -0.42 16.38
N THR A 187 -15.57 -0.21 17.48
CA THR A 187 -14.94 1.09 17.81
C THR A 187 -13.99 1.55 16.70
N ARG A 188 -13.20 0.63 16.12
CA ARG A 188 -12.26 0.99 15.04
C ARG A 188 -12.99 1.33 13.75
N ALA A 189 -14.01 0.57 13.36
CA ALA A 189 -14.83 0.85 12.19
C ALA A 189 -15.54 2.22 12.31
N GLU A 190 -16.15 2.50 13.47
CA GLU A 190 -16.79 3.78 13.77
C GLU A 190 -15.80 4.94 13.69
N TYR A 191 -14.61 4.79 14.28
CA TYR A 191 -13.55 5.79 14.19
C TYR A 191 -13.15 6.07 12.74
N LEU A 192 -12.90 5.04 11.92
CA LEU A 192 -12.52 5.23 10.51
C LEU A 192 -13.66 5.89 9.72
N ASN A 193 -14.92 5.49 9.94
CA ASN A 193 -16.07 6.11 9.31
C ASN A 193 -16.22 7.60 9.71
N GLN A 194 -15.94 7.95 10.96
CA GLN A 194 -15.94 9.34 11.41
C GLN A 194 -14.83 10.17 10.73
N VAL A 195 -13.61 9.62 10.61
CA VAL A 195 -12.52 10.27 9.88
C VAL A 195 -12.91 10.51 8.42
N TYR A 196 -13.48 9.50 7.76
CA TYR A 196 -14.00 9.63 6.41
C TYR A 196 -15.04 10.76 6.27
N ILE A 197 -16.05 10.80 7.15
CA ILE A 197 -17.08 11.85 7.15
C ILE A 197 -16.48 13.24 7.38
N ASN A 198 -15.49 13.36 8.26
CA ASN A 198 -14.84 14.64 8.52
C ASN A 198 -14.04 15.13 7.31
N ASN A 199 -13.31 14.23 6.63
CA ASN A 199 -12.57 14.59 5.42
C ASN A 199 -13.53 15.01 4.29
N LEU A 200 -14.65 14.31 4.09
CA LEU A 200 -15.70 14.72 3.13
C LEU A 200 -16.25 16.13 3.36
N LYS A 201 -16.30 16.59 4.61
CA LYS A 201 -16.78 17.93 4.95
C LYS A 201 -15.74 19.01 4.68
N ASN A 202 -14.45 18.67 4.81
CA ASN A 202 -13.36 19.60 4.58
C ASN A 202 -13.07 19.81 3.07
N ASP A 203 -13.48 18.85 2.23
CA ASP A 203 -13.35 18.92 0.77
C ASP A 203 -14.49 19.71 0.08
N LYS A 204 -15.50 20.15 0.83
CA LYS A 204 -16.65 20.95 0.35
C LYS A 204 -16.54 22.40 0.81
#